data_AF-A0A843YCK4-F1
#
_entry.id   AF-A0A843YCK4-F1
#
_cell.length_a   1.000
_cell.length_b   1.000
_cell.length_c   1.000
_cell.angle_alpha   90.00
_cell.angle_beta   90.00
_cell.angle_gamma   90.00
#
_symmetry.space_group_name_H-M   'P 1'
#
loop_
_entity.id
_entity.type
_entity.pdbx_description
1 polymer ?
#
loop_
_entity_poly.entity_id
_entity_poly.type
_entity_poly.pdbx_seq_one_letter_code
_entity_poly.pdbx_strand_id
1 'polypeptide(L)'
;MTAQPSVDLTISQRLDHLVAEAPAEQISLSWILHQLHERAFGLFLLILALPCCIPFLYGIPQIVSLPLMFISAQIVMGRRDPWLPGKLGERSVTKDGLDKLSQRAGPWLRRIEGVSKPRLALLTNPPLDRFVGLALVLFSASILVPLPGTNTVPGFAVVVVAMGLLQRDGILVIIGSLLGTAWIASLIFAGATLASLIKNWIGL
;
A
#
# COMPACT_ATOMS: atom_id res chain seq x y z
N MET A 1 -18.16 -17.47 26.52
CA MET A 1 -17.75 -16.65 25.35
C MET A 1 -16.42 -17.19 24.85
N THR A 2 -16.48 -18.18 23.99
CA THR A 2 -15.30 -18.88 23.46
C THR A 2 -14.67 -18.03 22.37
N ALA A 3 -13.49 -17.46 22.66
CA ALA A 3 -12.63 -16.92 21.62
C ALA A 3 -12.30 -18.06 20.66
N GLN A 4 -12.82 -18.01 19.43
CA GLN A 4 -12.42 -18.95 18.39
C GLN A 4 -10.93 -18.76 18.13
N PRO A 5 -10.15 -19.85 18.04
CA PRO A 5 -8.72 -19.76 17.79
C PRO A 5 -8.55 -19.04 16.45
N SER A 6 -7.77 -17.97 16.42
CA SER A 6 -7.42 -17.27 15.19
C SER A 6 -6.58 -18.21 14.33
N VAL A 7 -7.24 -19.06 13.54
CA VAL A 7 -6.60 -19.81 12.47
C VAL A 7 -5.90 -18.78 11.61
N ASP A 8 -4.59 -18.94 11.41
CA ASP A 8 -3.75 -18.08 10.58
C ASP A 8 -4.14 -18.28 9.11
N LEU A 9 -5.36 -17.88 8.77
CA LEU A 9 -5.90 -17.97 7.42
C LEU A 9 -5.11 -17.04 6.52
N THR A 10 -4.83 -17.53 5.31
CA THR A 10 -4.27 -16.70 4.24
C THR A 10 -5.26 -15.58 3.88
N ILE A 11 -4.82 -14.49 3.25
CA ILE A 11 -5.75 -13.41 2.88
C ILE A 11 -6.75 -13.91 1.85
N SER A 12 -6.35 -14.81 0.96
CA SER A 12 -7.25 -15.46 0.00
C SER A 12 -8.36 -16.23 0.72
N GLN A 13 -8.01 -17.04 1.72
CA GLN A 13 -9.00 -17.78 2.52
C GLN A 13 -9.89 -16.86 3.35
N ARG A 14 -9.35 -15.76 3.91
CA ARG A 14 -10.17 -14.74 4.58
C ARG A 14 -11.15 -14.08 3.61
N LEU A 15 -10.71 -13.76 2.39
CA LEU A 15 -11.58 -13.17 1.38
C LEU A 15 -12.72 -14.12 1.00
N ASP A 16 -12.42 -15.42 0.83
CA ASP A 16 -13.42 -16.46 0.55
C ASP A 16 -14.40 -16.63 1.73
N HIS A 17 -13.91 -16.60 2.97
CA HIS A 17 -14.76 -16.61 4.16
C HIS A 17 -15.67 -15.39 4.24
N LEU A 18 -15.18 -14.20 3.87
CA LEU A 18 -15.97 -12.96 3.86
C LEU A 18 -17.11 -13.01 2.84
N VAL A 19 -16.89 -13.65 1.69
CA VAL A 19 -17.95 -13.88 0.70
C VAL A 19 -19.00 -14.86 1.25
N ALA A 20 -18.57 -15.87 2.00
CA ALA A 20 -19.46 -16.87 2.60
C ALA A 20 -20.30 -16.31 3.77
N GLU A 21 -19.71 -15.47 4.64
CA GLU A 21 -20.35 -14.89 5.82
C GLU A 21 -21.12 -13.60 5.56
N ALA A 22 -21.06 -13.05 4.35
CA ALA A 22 -21.74 -11.82 3.97
C ALA A 22 -23.25 -11.85 4.32
N PRO A 23 -23.72 -11.08 5.33
CA PRO A 23 -25.08 -11.19 5.87
C PRO A 23 -26.12 -10.42 5.04
N ALA A 24 -25.69 -9.60 4.08
CA ALA A 24 -26.54 -8.74 3.27
C ALA A 24 -26.13 -8.73 1.79
N GLU A 25 -27.08 -8.37 0.92
CA GLU A 25 -26.88 -8.26 -0.54
C GLU A 25 -25.91 -7.11 -0.92
N GLN A 26 -25.72 -6.18 0.00
CA GLN A 26 -24.83 -5.02 -0.08
C GLN A 26 -23.95 -4.95 1.17
N ILE A 27 -22.63 -4.90 0.97
CA ILE A 27 -21.63 -4.92 2.04
C ILE A 27 -20.86 -3.59 1.99
N SER A 28 -20.76 -2.89 3.11
CA SER A 28 -20.01 -1.63 3.15
C SER A 28 -18.51 -1.87 3.04
N LEU A 29 -17.81 -0.94 2.40
CA LEU A 29 -16.36 -0.97 2.32
C LEU A 29 -15.74 -0.96 3.73
N SER A 30 -16.32 -0.21 4.67
CA SER A 30 -15.90 -0.19 6.08
C SER A 30 -15.93 -1.57 6.76
N TRP A 31 -16.93 -2.41 6.46
CA TRP A 31 -17.06 -3.74 7.04
C TRP A 31 -15.97 -4.69 6.54
N ILE A 32 -15.68 -4.67 5.23
CA ILE A 32 -14.62 -5.49 4.63
C ILE A 32 -13.26 -5.15 5.26
N LEU A 33 -13.00 -3.87 5.48
CA LEU A 33 -11.74 -3.38 6.04
C LEU A 33 -11.58 -3.73 7.50
N HIS A 34 -12.66 -3.62 8.27
CA HIS A 34 -12.67 -4.02 9.65
C HIS A 34 -12.35 -5.52 9.79
N GLN A 35 -12.87 -6.35 8.88
CA GLN A 35 -12.56 -7.79 8.89
C GLN A 35 -11.10 -8.10 8.51
N LEU A 36 -10.51 -7.32 7.60
CA LEU A 36 -9.11 -7.50 7.17
C LEU A 36 -8.09 -6.98 8.19
N HIS A 37 -8.51 -6.17 9.17
CA HIS A 37 -7.67 -5.61 10.25
C HIS A 37 -6.37 -4.96 9.73
N GLU A 38 -5.23 -5.22 10.38
CA GLU A 38 -3.90 -4.71 10.03
C GLU A 38 -3.47 -5.02 8.58
N ARG A 39 -4.00 -6.09 7.98
CA ARG A 39 -3.69 -6.47 6.59
C ARG A 39 -4.43 -5.59 5.57
N ALA A 40 -5.45 -4.85 6.00
CA ALA A 40 -6.19 -3.91 5.15
C ALA A 40 -5.31 -2.74 4.66
N PHE A 41 -4.33 -2.29 5.47
CA PHE A 41 -3.37 -1.28 5.05
C PHE A 41 -2.55 -1.74 3.83
N GLY A 42 -1.98 -2.95 3.92
CA GLY A 42 -1.23 -3.54 2.82
C GLY A 42 -2.07 -3.66 1.56
N LEU A 43 -3.30 -4.16 1.67
CA LEU A 43 -4.20 -4.30 0.51
C LEU A 43 -4.53 -2.95 -0.15
N PHE A 44 -4.84 -1.92 0.64
CA PHE A 44 -5.14 -0.59 0.10
C PHE A 44 -3.96 0.05 -0.59
N LEU A 45 -2.81 0.08 0.09
CA LEU A 45 -1.58 0.64 -0.45
C LEU A 45 -1.22 -0.04 -1.76
N LEU A 46 -1.42 -1.36 -1.83
CA LEU A 46 -1.15 -2.17 -3.00
C LEU A 46 -2.07 -1.79 -4.16
N ILE A 47 -3.38 -1.73 -3.94
CA ILE A 47 -4.36 -1.32 -4.96
C ILE A 47 -4.08 0.11 -5.46
N LEU A 48 -3.77 1.04 -4.54
CA LEU A 48 -3.48 2.44 -4.87
C LEU A 48 -2.14 2.59 -5.60
N ALA A 49 -1.13 1.78 -5.29
CA ALA A 49 0.20 1.91 -5.89
C ALA A 49 0.32 1.22 -7.27
N LEU A 50 -0.57 0.29 -7.60
CA LEU A 50 -0.56 -0.41 -8.90
C LEU A 50 -0.63 0.54 -10.11
N PRO A 51 -1.56 1.53 -10.18
CA PRO A 51 -1.56 2.53 -11.24
C PRO A 51 -0.26 3.33 -11.36
N CYS A 52 0.43 3.57 -10.24
CA CYS A 52 1.70 4.33 -10.21
C CYS A 52 2.86 3.55 -10.88
N CYS A 53 2.75 2.24 -11.03
CA CYS A 53 3.76 1.40 -11.68
C CYS A 53 3.72 1.47 -13.22
N ILE A 54 2.66 2.07 -13.80
CA ILE A 54 2.52 2.15 -15.25
C ILE A 54 3.40 3.31 -15.77
N PRO A 55 4.42 3.04 -16.59
CA PRO A 55 5.25 4.09 -17.15
C PRO A 55 4.41 4.97 -18.09
N PHE A 56 4.75 6.26 -18.15
CA PHE A 56 4.04 7.26 -18.97
C PHE A 56 2.57 7.50 -18.61
N LEU A 57 2.11 7.03 -17.45
CA LEU A 57 0.79 7.40 -16.94
C LEU A 57 0.86 8.78 -16.29
N TYR A 58 0.32 9.80 -16.96
CA TYR A 58 0.35 11.18 -16.50
C TYR A 58 -0.91 11.54 -15.68
N GLY A 59 -0.72 12.32 -14.62
CA GLY A 59 -1.80 12.87 -13.78
C GLY A 59 -2.44 11.88 -12.81
N ILE A 60 -2.66 10.62 -13.23
CA ILE A 60 -3.24 9.59 -12.35
C ILE A 60 -2.34 9.30 -11.14
N PRO A 61 -1.02 9.04 -11.27
CA PRO A 61 -0.17 8.77 -10.12
C PRO A 61 -0.18 9.92 -9.09
N GLN A 62 -0.27 11.17 -9.54
CA GLN A 62 -0.33 12.34 -8.66
C GLN A 62 -1.65 12.36 -7.86
N ILE A 63 -2.78 12.15 -8.52
CA ILE A 63 -4.10 12.10 -7.85
C ILE A 63 -4.14 10.94 -6.86
N VAL A 64 -3.61 9.77 -7.24
CA VAL A 64 -3.63 8.55 -6.42
C VAL A 64 -2.60 8.60 -5.29
N SER A 65 -1.51 9.36 -5.46
CA SER A 65 -0.50 9.55 -4.40
C SER A 65 -1.05 10.27 -3.17
N LEU A 66 -2.09 11.08 -3.30
CA LEU A 66 -2.73 11.77 -2.18
C LEU A 66 -3.41 10.81 -1.18
N PRO A 67 -4.36 9.94 -1.59
CA PRO A 67 -4.91 8.93 -0.71
C PRO A 67 -3.84 7.92 -0.26
N LEU A 68 -2.87 7.59 -1.12
CA LEU A 68 -1.75 6.74 -0.73
C LEU A 68 -0.96 7.35 0.43
N MET A 69 -0.58 8.63 0.33
CA MET A 69 0.11 9.39 1.37
C MET A 69 -0.73 9.49 2.65
N PHE A 70 -2.04 9.71 2.51
CA PHE A 70 -2.96 9.78 3.63
C PHE A 70 -3.01 8.46 4.41
N ILE A 71 -3.12 7.32 3.72
CA ILE A 71 -3.10 5.99 4.35
C ILE A 71 -1.74 5.73 5.02
N SER A 72 -0.63 6.05 4.35
CA SER A 72 0.71 5.91 4.93
C SER A 72 0.90 6.76 6.19
N ALA A 73 0.36 7.98 6.22
CA ALA A 73 0.40 8.84 7.40
C ALA A 73 -0.38 8.25 8.59
N GLN A 74 -1.47 7.52 8.34
CA GLN A 74 -2.20 6.82 9.41
C GLN A 74 -1.39 5.70 10.05
N ILE A 75 -0.55 5.01 9.26
CA ILE A 75 0.40 4.01 9.78
C ILE A 75 1.43 4.68 10.69
N VAL A 76 1.95 5.86 10.31
CA VAL A 76 2.86 6.66 11.15
C VAL A 76 2.21 7.02 12.50
N MET A 77 0.92 7.36 12.48
CA MET A 77 0.14 7.65 13.68
C MET A 77 -0.14 6.41 14.54
N GLY A 78 0.23 5.20 14.08
CA GLY A 78 0.05 3.94 14.81
C GLY A 78 -1.39 3.43 14.80
N ARG A 79 -2.19 3.78 13.78
CA ARG A 79 -3.53 3.19 13.62
C ARG A 79 -3.43 1.73 13.22
N ARG A 80 -4.33 0.90 13.75
CA ARG A 80 -4.39 -0.55 13.45
C ARG A 80 -5.13 -0.87 12.17
N ASP A 81 -6.11 -0.05 11.81
CA ASP A 81 -6.93 -0.22 10.60
C ASP A 81 -7.01 1.08 9.81
N PRO A 82 -7.06 1.02 8.46
CA PRO A 82 -7.19 2.19 7.61
C PRO A 82 -8.54 2.86 7.82
N TRP A 83 -8.50 4.13 8.23
CA TRP A 83 -9.69 4.96 8.34
C TRP A 83 -10.03 5.58 6.98
N LEU A 84 -11.28 5.39 6.57
CA LEU A 84 -11.85 6.03 5.39
C LEU A 84 -12.75 7.20 5.79
N PRO A 85 -12.79 8.29 5.00
CA PRO A 85 -13.79 9.34 5.19
C PRO A 85 -15.20 8.76 4.95
N GLY A 86 -16.19 9.22 5.73
CA GLY A 86 -17.53 8.62 5.80
C GLY A 86 -18.16 8.30 4.43
N LYS A 87 -18.07 9.23 3.47
CA LYS A 87 -18.58 9.05 2.09
C LYS A 87 -17.96 7.87 1.32
N LEU A 88 -16.74 7.45 1.65
CA LEU A 88 -16.07 6.29 1.05
C LEU A 88 -16.33 5.01 1.84
N GLY A 89 -16.39 5.10 3.18
CA GLY A 89 -16.70 3.97 4.05
C GLY A 89 -18.15 3.47 3.93
N GLU A 90 -19.08 4.38 3.64
CA GLU A 90 -20.50 4.10 3.39
C GLU A 90 -20.78 3.60 1.96
N ARG A 91 -19.78 3.59 1.07
CA ARG A 91 -19.96 2.96 -0.25
C ARG A 91 -20.16 1.47 -0.06
N SER A 92 -21.33 0.99 -0.48
CA SER A 92 -21.66 -0.42 -0.50
C SER A 92 -21.24 -1.05 -1.82
N VAL A 93 -20.63 -2.24 -1.73
CA VAL A 93 -20.36 -3.12 -2.86
C VAL A 93 -21.39 -4.24 -2.82
N THR A 94 -22.01 -4.55 -3.96
CA THR A 94 -22.93 -5.68 -4.06
C THR A 94 -22.18 -6.99 -3.84
N LYS A 95 -22.87 -8.03 -3.35
CA LYS A 95 -22.29 -9.36 -3.16
C LYS A 95 -21.66 -9.92 -4.46
N ASP A 96 -22.31 -9.70 -5.60
CA ASP A 96 -21.78 -10.03 -6.94
C ASP A 96 -20.50 -9.23 -7.29
N GLY A 97 -20.43 -7.95 -6.89
CA GLY A 97 -19.22 -7.14 -7.04
C GLY A 97 -18.07 -7.64 -6.17
N LEU A 98 -18.36 -8.08 -4.94
CA LEU A 98 -17.36 -8.66 -4.04
C LEU A 98 -16.88 -10.03 -4.55
N ASP A 99 -17.79 -10.87 -5.06
CA ASP A 99 -17.43 -12.16 -5.65
C ASP A 99 -16.54 -11.98 -6.89
N LYS A 100 -16.88 -11.04 -7.78
CA LYS A 100 -16.01 -10.67 -8.92
C LYS A 100 -14.65 -10.14 -8.48
N LEU A 101 -14.61 -9.32 -7.41
CA LEU A 101 -13.36 -8.84 -6.83
C LEU A 101 -12.54 -10.02 -6.30
N SER A 102 -13.17 -10.96 -5.60
CA SER A 102 -12.51 -12.17 -5.07
C SER A 102 -11.97 -13.05 -6.19
N GLN A 103 -12.75 -13.32 -7.22
CA GLN A 103 -12.32 -14.13 -8.36
C GLN A 103 -11.14 -13.50 -9.11
N ARG A 104 -11.06 -12.17 -9.15
CA ARG A 104 -10.00 -11.46 -9.88
C ARG A 104 -8.76 -11.21 -9.02
N ALA A 105 -8.93 -10.84 -7.75
CA ALA A 105 -7.85 -10.61 -6.80
C ALA A 105 -7.28 -11.92 -6.24
N GLY A 106 -8.11 -12.96 -6.06
CA GLY A 106 -7.76 -14.23 -5.44
C GLY A 106 -6.57 -14.96 -6.09
N PRO A 107 -6.51 -15.13 -7.43
CA PRO A 107 -5.36 -15.73 -8.09
C PRO A 107 -4.07 -14.93 -7.95
N TRP A 108 -4.18 -13.61 -7.87
CA TRP A 108 -3.03 -12.73 -7.68
C TRP A 108 -2.54 -12.77 -6.24
N LEU A 109 -3.48 -12.76 -5.30
CA LEU A 109 -3.25 -12.87 -3.87
C LEU A 109 -2.64 -14.23 -3.49
N ARG A 110 -3.11 -15.33 -4.09
CA ARG A 110 -2.51 -16.66 -3.93
C ARG A 110 -1.08 -16.74 -4.47
N ARG A 111 -0.76 -16.03 -5.56
CA ARG A 111 0.61 -15.94 -6.06
C ARG A 111 1.50 -15.19 -5.09
N ILE A 112 1.01 -14.07 -4.58
CA ILE A 112 1.71 -13.28 -3.56
C ILE A 112 1.93 -14.15 -2.31
N GLU A 113 0.92 -14.88 -1.85
CA GLU A 113 1.01 -15.86 -0.74
C GLU A 113 2.02 -16.98 -0.99
N GLY A 114 2.18 -17.43 -2.24
CA GLY A 114 3.20 -18.42 -2.59
C GLY A 114 4.64 -17.87 -2.56
N VAL A 115 4.82 -16.58 -2.81
CA VAL A 115 6.15 -15.93 -2.85
C VAL A 115 6.64 -15.51 -1.47
N SER A 116 5.74 -15.18 -0.56
CA SER A 116 6.07 -14.53 0.70
C SER A 116 5.72 -15.39 1.90
N LYS A 117 6.55 -15.32 2.93
CA LYS A 117 6.37 -16.04 4.20
C LYS A 117 6.45 -15.01 5.33
N PRO A 118 5.69 -15.18 6.43
CA PRO A 118 5.71 -14.25 7.56
C PRO A 118 7.06 -14.33 8.29
N ARG A 119 8.05 -13.62 7.76
CA ARG A 119 9.44 -13.53 8.24
C ARG A 119 9.65 -12.13 8.74
N LEU A 120 10.34 -11.97 9.88
CA LEU A 120 10.60 -10.63 10.47
C LEU A 120 9.32 -9.81 10.71
N ALA A 121 8.22 -10.45 11.15
CA ALA A 121 6.93 -9.77 11.40
C ALA A 121 7.02 -8.60 12.39
N LEU A 122 8.12 -8.49 13.17
CA LEU A 122 8.44 -7.32 14.00
C LEU A 122 8.43 -6.01 13.19
N LEU A 123 8.91 -6.01 11.95
CA LEU A 123 8.94 -4.82 11.09
C LEU A 123 7.56 -4.39 10.59
N THR A 124 6.62 -5.31 10.57
CA THR A 124 5.23 -5.07 10.16
C THR A 124 4.30 -4.84 11.34
N ASN A 125 4.83 -4.83 12.57
CA ASN A 125 4.08 -4.62 13.80
C ASN A 125 4.47 -3.29 14.46
N PRO A 126 3.57 -2.69 15.26
CA PRO A 126 3.91 -1.55 16.10
C PRO A 126 5.05 -1.87 17.07
N PRO A 127 6.01 -0.95 17.30
CA PRO A 127 6.09 0.41 16.76
C PRO A 127 6.92 0.56 15.47
N LEU A 128 7.51 -0.53 14.94
CA LEU A 128 8.45 -0.47 13.82
C LEU A 128 7.76 -0.18 12.48
N ASP A 129 6.50 -0.60 12.35
CA ASP A 129 5.61 -0.25 11.23
C ASP A 129 5.51 1.27 10.99
N ARG A 130 5.69 2.11 12.02
CA ARG A 130 5.69 3.57 11.89
C ARG A 130 6.83 4.08 11.02
N PHE A 131 8.01 3.45 11.09
CA PHE A 131 9.14 3.80 10.20
C PHE A 131 8.83 3.41 8.75
N VAL A 132 8.14 2.28 8.57
CA VAL A 132 7.65 1.85 7.25
C VAL A 132 6.63 2.85 6.71
N GLY A 133 5.68 3.28 7.56
CA GLY A 133 4.73 4.35 7.23
C GLY A 133 5.42 5.65 6.83
N LEU A 134 6.49 6.04 7.53
CA LEU A 134 7.25 7.25 7.20
C LEU A 134 7.94 7.13 5.83
N ALA A 135 8.57 5.99 5.55
CA ALA A 135 9.17 5.73 4.25
C ALA A 135 8.10 5.79 3.13
N LEU A 136 6.93 5.18 3.36
CA LEU A 136 5.82 5.23 2.42
C LEU A 136 5.27 6.65 2.20
N VAL A 137 5.23 7.51 3.23
CA VAL A 137 4.88 8.93 3.06
C VAL A 137 5.89 9.63 2.15
N LEU A 138 7.18 9.38 2.34
CA LEU A 138 8.23 9.95 1.49
C LEU A 138 8.13 9.45 0.04
N PHE A 139 7.84 8.16 -0.17
CA PHE A 139 7.66 7.60 -1.51
C PHE A 139 6.43 8.20 -2.20
N SER A 140 5.31 8.34 -1.49
CA SER A 140 4.11 9.00 -2.01
C SER A 140 4.36 10.48 -2.33
N ALA A 141 5.10 11.19 -1.47
CA ALA A 141 5.48 12.58 -1.73
C ALA A 141 6.37 12.71 -2.98
N SER A 142 7.27 11.74 -3.21
CA SER A 142 8.07 11.70 -4.44
C SER A 142 7.21 11.48 -5.69
N ILE A 143 6.13 10.70 -5.62
CA ILE A 143 5.20 10.47 -6.74
C ILE A 143 4.34 11.71 -7.02
N LEU A 144 4.04 12.49 -5.98
CA LEU A 144 3.25 13.72 -6.09
C LEU A 144 3.97 14.78 -6.96
N VAL A 145 5.31 14.79 -6.94
CA VAL A 145 6.10 15.66 -7.80
C VAL A 145 5.93 15.20 -9.26
N PRO A 146 5.37 16.02 -10.15
CA PRO A 146 5.12 15.64 -11.53
C PRO A 146 6.41 15.66 -12.35
N LEU A 147 7.22 14.63 -12.18
CA LEU A 147 8.41 14.39 -13.00
C LEU A 147 8.13 13.22 -13.96
N PRO A 148 8.42 13.38 -15.26
CA PRO A 148 8.15 12.35 -16.26
C PRO A 148 9.09 11.16 -16.03
N GLY A 149 8.52 9.94 -16.01
CA GLY A 149 9.29 8.70 -15.89
C GLY A 149 9.84 8.39 -14.49
N THR A 150 9.68 9.27 -13.51
CA THR A 150 10.22 9.09 -12.15
C THR A 150 9.26 8.44 -11.17
N ASN A 151 7.97 8.34 -11.52
CA ASN A 151 6.91 7.87 -10.61
C ASN A 151 6.83 6.35 -10.52
N THR A 152 7.35 5.66 -11.54
CA THR A 152 7.29 4.20 -11.66
C THR A 152 8.13 3.51 -10.59
N VAL A 153 9.37 3.95 -10.38
CA VAL A 153 10.28 3.36 -9.38
C VAL A 153 9.74 3.48 -7.94
N PRO A 154 9.32 4.66 -7.45
CA PRO A 154 8.73 4.77 -6.11
C PRO A 154 7.37 4.05 -6.05
N GLY A 155 6.60 4.00 -7.14
CA GLY A 155 5.39 3.18 -7.24
C GLY A 155 5.68 1.69 -6.98
N PHE A 156 6.71 1.14 -7.62
CA PHE A 156 7.16 -0.23 -7.39
C PHE A 156 7.65 -0.45 -5.96
N ALA A 157 8.40 0.50 -5.39
CA ALA A 157 8.82 0.43 -3.99
C ALA A 157 7.62 0.33 -3.05
N VAL A 158 6.59 1.16 -3.25
CA VAL A 158 5.35 1.10 -2.47
C VAL A 158 4.62 -0.23 -2.66
N VAL A 159 4.51 -0.74 -3.88
CA VAL A 159 3.89 -2.06 -4.16
C VAL A 159 4.60 -3.17 -3.37
N VAL A 160 5.94 -3.18 -3.39
CA VAL A 160 6.74 -4.20 -2.68
C VAL A 160 6.56 -4.08 -1.16
N VAL A 161 6.61 -2.87 -0.60
CA VAL A 161 6.36 -2.64 0.82
C VAL A 161 4.93 -3.03 1.21
N ALA A 162 3.94 -2.68 0.37
CA ALA A 162 2.53 -2.99 0.61
C ALA A 162 2.27 -4.51 0.59
N MET A 163 2.92 -5.27 -0.29
CA MET A 163 2.91 -6.73 -0.23
C MET A 163 3.52 -7.26 1.07
N GLY A 164 4.66 -6.70 1.50
CA GLY A 164 5.27 -7.03 2.79
C GLY A 164 4.35 -6.79 3.98
N LEU A 165 3.66 -5.64 4.02
CA LEU A 165 2.65 -5.35 5.05
C LEU A 165 1.45 -6.29 4.99
N LEU A 166 0.93 -6.56 3.79
CA LEU A 166 -0.22 -7.45 3.57
C LEU A 166 0.05 -8.87 4.08
N GLN A 167 1.29 -9.32 3.96
CA GLN A 167 1.71 -10.69 4.27
C GLN A 167 2.50 -10.84 5.56
N ARG A 168 2.76 -9.72 6.25
CA ARG A 168 3.65 -9.65 7.42
C ARG A 168 5.06 -10.19 7.13
N ASP A 169 5.56 -9.89 5.93
CA ASP A 169 6.91 -10.24 5.48
C ASP A 169 7.81 -9.01 5.51
N GLY A 170 8.61 -8.93 6.57
CA GLY A 170 9.58 -7.86 6.79
C GLY A 170 10.71 -7.84 5.77
N ILE A 171 11.01 -8.94 5.07
CA ILE A 171 12.03 -8.93 4.01
C ILE A 171 11.55 -8.11 2.82
N LEU A 172 10.29 -8.30 2.41
CA LEU A 172 9.70 -7.49 1.35
C LEU A 172 9.64 -6.02 1.74
N VAL A 173 9.30 -5.72 3.00
CA VAL A 173 9.36 -4.35 3.51
C VAL A 173 10.77 -3.78 3.38
N ILE A 174 11.82 -4.49 3.81
CA ILE A 174 13.20 -4.02 3.68
C ILE A 174 13.58 -3.79 2.22
N ILE A 175 13.31 -4.74 1.34
CA ILE A 175 13.65 -4.63 -0.09
C ILE A 175 12.96 -3.41 -0.71
N GLY A 176 11.65 -3.26 -0.48
CA GLY A 176 10.88 -2.13 -0.99
C GLY A 176 11.34 -0.80 -0.39
N SER A 177 11.65 -0.76 0.90
CA SER A 177 12.19 0.43 1.56
C SER A 177 13.57 0.81 1.00
N LEU A 178 14.48 -0.15 0.82
CA LEU A 178 15.80 0.10 0.23
C LEU A 178 15.67 0.64 -1.20
N LEU A 179 14.79 0.05 -2.01
CA LEU A 179 14.53 0.49 -3.38
C LEU A 179 14.03 1.94 -3.41
N GLY A 180 13.01 2.25 -2.60
CA GLY A 180 12.43 3.60 -2.55
C GLY A 180 13.38 4.64 -1.96
N THR A 181 14.14 4.29 -0.92
CA THR A 181 15.13 5.20 -0.32
C THR A 181 16.29 5.48 -1.29
N ALA A 182 16.81 4.45 -1.97
CA ALA A 182 17.84 4.63 -3.00
C ALA A 182 17.35 5.53 -4.15
N TRP A 183 16.09 5.37 -4.54
CA TRP A 183 15.47 6.24 -5.54
C TRP A 183 15.38 7.70 -5.08
N ILE A 184 14.88 7.96 -3.87
CA ILE A 184 14.81 9.31 -3.31
C ILE A 184 16.20 9.93 -3.21
N ALA A 185 17.21 9.18 -2.73
CA ALA A 185 18.58 9.66 -2.67
C ALA A 185 19.11 10.06 -4.06
N SER A 186 18.77 9.27 -5.09
CA SER A 186 19.13 9.56 -6.48
C SER A 186 18.45 10.83 -7.00
N LEU A 187 17.17 11.05 -6.67
CA LEU A 187 16.45 12.28 -7.02
C LEU A 187 17.06 13.52 -6.34
N ILE A 188 17.40 13.43 -5.05
CA ILE A 188 18.02 14.53 -4.30
C ILE A 188 19.39 14.87 -4.92
N PHE A 189 20.21 13.86 -5.20
CA PHE A 189 21.51 14.04 -5.82
C PHE A 189 21.39 14.69 -7.22
N ALA A 190 20.53 14.14 -8.08
CA ALA A 190 20.29 14.69 -9.42
C ALA A 190 19.75 16.13 -9.38
N GLY A 191 18.83 16.43 -8.45
CA GLY A 191 18.31 17.77 -8.24
C GLY A 191 19.38 18.76 -7.78
N ALA A 192 20.24 18.35 -6.84
CA ALA A 192 21.35 19.16 -6.34
C ALA A 192 22.38 19.46 -7.44
N THR A 193 22.73 18.46 -8.27
CA THR A 193 23.64 18.67 -9.40
C THR A 193 23.06 19.58 -10.47
N LEU A 194 21.76 19.48 -10.74
CA LEU A 194 21.12 20.38 -11.70
C LEU A 194 21.10 21.81 -11.18
N ALA A 195 20.79 22.01 -9.90
CA ALA A 195 20.81 23.32 -9.25
C ALA A 195 22.22 23.95 -9.26
N SER A 196 23.27 23.16 -9.01
CA SER A 196 24.65 23.67 -9.06
C SER A 196 25.08 24.04 -10.48
N LEU A 197 24.68 23.28 -11.50
CA LEU A 197 24.96 23.62 -12.90
C LEU A 197 24.25 24.92 -13.32
N ILE A 198 22.99 25.10 -12.93
CA ILE A 198 22.25 26.34 -13.18
C ILE A 198 22.91 27.52 -12.49
N LYS A 199 23.32 27.35 -11.22
CA LYS A 199 24.00 28.40 -10.46
C LYS A 199 25.32 28.82 -11.14
N ASN A 200 26.12 27.85 -11.56
CA ASN A 200 27.37 28.09 -12.30
C ASN A 200 27.11 28.78 -13.65
N TRP A 201 26.04 28.43 -14.35
CA TRP A 201 25.68 29.05 -15.63
C TRP A 201 25.18 30.50 -15.47
N ILE A 202 24.48 30.79 -14.38
CA ILE A 202 24.01 32.15 -14.03
C ILE A 202 25.16 33.01 -13.44
N GLY A 203 26.31 32.42 -13.14
CA GLY A 203 27.48 33.13 -12.61
C GLY A 203 27.37 33.53 -11.13
N LEU A 204 26.59 32.76 -10.35
CA LEU A 204 26.39 32.92 -8.90
C LEU A 204 27.28 32.00 -8.06
#